data_AF-A0A350XRH0-F1
#
_entry.id   AF-A0A350XRH0-F1
#
_cell.length_a   1.000
_cell.length_b   1.000
_cell.length_c   1.000
_cell.angle_alpha   90.00
_cell.angle_beta   90.00
_cell.angle_gamma   90.00
#
_symmetry.space_group_name_H-M   'P 1'
#
loop_
_entity.id
_entity.type
_entity.pdbx_description
1 polymer ?
#
loop_
_entity_poly.entity_id
_entity_poly.type
_entity_poly.pdbx_seq_one_letter_code
_entity_poly.pdbx_strand_id
1 'polypeptide(L)'
;FVQLVTTTHPPIFFDPRVEAAYYQAGHDRIDGVGETVTSVFGEVEDPFAGVVWPTDREELAAVLEEWVHVGPGEPPREVQLLQLVAAILRERTLEPDIRAALIEMLATLDLQVTAANNIVTVTVDYQQQAPLRYSVSFDGEANLSSESTTLLDTTHEPHIPAGTVISRATYTPPIIVPDLQPPD
;
A
#
# COMPACT_ATOMS: atom_id res chain seq x y z
N PHE A 1 8.00 -5.11 17.72
CA PHE A 1 6.82 -4.25 17.98
C PHE A 1 6.68 -3.33 16.79
N VAL A 2 5.53 -3.35 16.11
CA VAL A 2 5.21 -2.37 15.06
C VAL A 2 4.36 -1.28 15.72
N GLN A 3 4.79 -0.04 15.55
CA GLN A 3 4.04 1.13 15.97
C GLN A 3 3.47 1.79 14.72
N LEU A 4 2.15 1.69 14.55
CA LEU A 4 1.45 2.43 13.52
C LEU A 4 0.98 3.76 14.11
N VAL A 5 1.38 4.85 13.49
CA VAL A 5 0.90 6.20 13.82
C VAL A 5 -0.04 6.64 12.71
N THR A 6 -1.33 6.57 12.97
CA THR A 6 -2.37 6.97 12.01
C THR A 6 -2.88 8.35 12.38
N THR A 7 -2.86 9.29 11.43
CA THR A 7 -3.52 10.60 11.59
C THR A 7 -4.66 10.70 10.60
N THR A 8 -5.88 10.91 11.08
CA THR A 8 -7.04 11.11 10.20
C THR A 8 -7.11 12.57 9.79
N HIS A 9 -6.98 12.85 8.51
CA HIS A 9 -7.10 14.22 7.98
C HIS A 9 -8.55 14.56 7.61
N PRO A 10 -8.91 15.86 7.56
CA PRO A 10 -10.24 16.28 7.13
C PRO A 10 -10.57 15.76 5.72
N PRO A 11 -11.81 15.28 5.49
CA PRO A 11 -12.25 14.89 4.17
C PRO A 11 -12.27 16.09 3.22
N ILE A 12 -12.06 15.84 1.93
CA ILE A 12 -12.24 16.85 0.89
C ILE A 12 -13.66 16.73 0.35
N PHE A 13 -14.43 17.81 0.47
CA PHE A 13 -15.80 17.88 -0.05
C PHE A 13 -15.85 18.69 -1.34
N PHE A 14 -16.63 18.19 -2.30
CA PHE A 14 -16.86 18.86 -3.57
C PHE A 14 -18.22 19.58 -3.62
N ASP A 15 -19.11 19.30 -2.66
CA ASP A 15 -20.39 20.00 -2.46
C ASP A 15 -20.46 20.57 -1.03
N PRO A 16 -20.60 21.90 -0.86
CA PRO A 16 -20.72 22.54 0.46
C PRO A 16 -21.91 22.05 1.30
N ARG A 17 -22.97 21.51 0.67
CA ARG A 17 -24.12 20.95 1.38
C ARG A 17 -23.80 19.59 2.00
N VAL A 18 -22.99 18.80 1.32
CA VAL A 18 -22.50 17.50 1.81
C VAL A 18 -21.48 17.73 2.92
N GLU A 19 -20.58 18.70 2.74
CA GLU A 19 -19.67 19.18 3.79
C GLU A 19 -20.44 19.58 5.05
N ALA A 20 -21.45 20.45 4.91
CA ALA A 20 -22.26 20.90 6.03
C ALA A 20 -23.02 19.74 6.70
N ALA A 21 -23.59 18.82 5.92
CA ALA A 21 -24.29 17.65 6.45
C ALA A 21 -23.36 16.71 7.23
N TYR A 22 -22.14 16.49 6.72
CA TYR A 22 -21.11 15.68 7.38
C TYR A 22 -20.77 16.23 8.78
N TYR A 23 -20.46 17.52 8.87
CA TYR A 23 -20.12 18.15 10.15
C TYR A 23 -21.32 18.30 11.09
N GLN A 24 -22.52 18.59 10.56
CA GLN A 24 -23.74 18.71 11.39
C GLN A 24 -24.12 17.39 12.05
N ALA A 25 -23.93 16.27 11.35
CA ALA A 25 -24.16 14.94 11.90
C ALA A 25 -23.04 14.49 12.87
N GLY A 26 -21.97 15.27 13.01
CA GLY A 26 -20.85 14.99 13.91
C GLY A 26 -19.95 13.86 13.43
N HIS A 27 -19.92 13.59 12.12
CA HIS A 27 -19.07 12.53 11.55
C HIS A 27 -17.59 12.82 11.71
N ASP A 28 -17.19 14.09 11.78
CA ASP A 28 -15.83 14.51 12.09
C ASP A 28 -15.30 13.94 13.42
N ARG A 29 -16.15 13.90 14.44
CA ARG A 29 -15.83 13.33 15.76
C ARG A 29 -15.89 11.81 15.77
N ILE A 30 -16.77 11.22 14.97
CA ILE A 30 -16.90 9.76 14.85
C ILE A 30 -15.68 9.19 14.10
N ASP A 31 -15.23 9.89 13.07
CA ASP A 31 -14.11 9.50 12.21
C ASP A 31 -12.75 9.87 12.82
N GLY A 32 -12.73 10.60 13.94
CA GLY A 32 -11.50 11.03 14.62
C GLY A 32 -10.68 12.02 13.78
N VAL A 33 -11.32 12.90 13.01
CA VAL A 33 -10.64 13.88 12.17
C VAL A 33 -9.76 14.79 13.04
N GLY A 34 -8.47 14.85 12.71
CA GLY A 34 -7.45 15.58 13.46
C GLY A 34 -6.84 14.80 14.63
N GLU A 35 -7.32 13.59 14.90
CA GLU A 35 -6.73 12.72 15.91
C GLU A 35 -5.56 11.92 15.33
N THR A 36 -4.52 11.77 16.15
CA THR A 36 -3.40 10.87 15.88
C THR A 36 -3.48 9.70 16.84
N VAL A 37 -3.78 8.52 16.30
CA VAL A 37 -3.82 7.27 17.08
C VAL A 37 -2.51 6.54 16.89
N THR A 38 -1.87 6.21 18.01
CA THR A 38 -0.70 5.33 18.04
C THR A 38 -1.16 3.94 18.43
N SER A 39 -1.16 3.02 17.47
CA SER A 39 -1.45 1.62 17.70
C SER A 39 -0.15 0.86 17.88
N VAL A 40 0.02 0.28 19.07
CA VAL A 40 1.14 -0.62 19.37
C VAL A 40 0.62 -2.05 19.24
N PHE A 41 1.08 -2.74 18.20
CA PHE A 41 0.73 -4.13 18.00
C PHE A 41 1.77 -5.01 18.72
N GLY A 42 1.29 -5.82 19.68
CA GLY A 42 2.05 -6.97 20.20
C GLY A 42 2.11 -8.06 19.14
N GLU A 43 3.14 -8.93 19.21
CA GLU A 43 3.49 -10.02 18.27
C GLU A 43 2.42 -10.30 17.21
N VAL A 44 2.43 -9.48 16.15
CA VAL A 44 1.76 -9.84 14.91
C VAL A 44 2.66 -10.92 14.34
N GLU A 45 2.15 -12.16 14.23
CA GLU A 45 2.82 -13.19 13.45
C GLU A 45 3.02 -12.60 12.06
N ASP A 46 4.27 -12.27 11.75
CA ASP A 46 4.64 -11.77 10.45
C ASP A 46 4.38 -12.91 9.45
N PRO A 47 3.44 -12.75 8.51
CA PRO A 47 3.04 -13.83 7.62
C PRO A 47 4.19 -14.29 6.72
N PHE A 48 5.22 -13.47 6.58
CA PHE A 48 6.43 -13.75 5.80
C PHE A 48 7.54 -14.38 6.64
N ALA A 49 7.30 -14.66 7.94
CA ALA A 49 8.30 -15.21 8.84
C ALA A 49 8.76 -16.59 8.39
N GLY A 50 10.08 -16.74 8.21
CA GLY A 50 10.69 -18.00 7.78
C GLY A 50 10.64 -18.25 6.27
N VAL A 51 10.04 -17.35 5.47
CA VAL A 51 10.10 -17.43 4.01
C VAL A 51 11.53 -17.08 3.55
N VAL A 52 12.13 -17.96 2.75
CA VAL A 52 13.40 -17.70 2.07
C VAL A 52 13.07 -17.04 0.73
N TRP A 53 13.41 -15.76 0.60
CA TRP A 53 13.16 -14.98 -0.61
C TRP A 53 14.30 -15.17 -1.62
N PRO A 54 14.02 -15.74 -2.81
CA PRO A 54 15.04 -15.89 -3.84
C PRO A 54 15.47 -14.55 -4.42
N THR A 55 16.74 -14.46 -4.81
CA THR A 55 17.29 -13.32 -5.56
C THR A 55 17.11 -13.50 -7.07
N ASP A 56 16.83 -14.72 -7.53
CA ASP A 56 16.47 -14.99 -8.92
C ASP A 56 15.00 -14.62 -9.17
N ARG A 57 14.75 -13.89 -10.25
CA ARG A 57 13.42 -13.38 -10.61
C ARG A 57 12.40 -14.50 -10.85
N GLU A 58 12.79 -15.60 -11.48
CA GLU A 58 11.86 -16.68 -11.84
C GLU A 58 11.52 -17.53 -10.62
N GLU A 59 12.51 -17.82 -9.78
CA GLU A 59 12.29 -18.50 -8.51
C GLU A 59 11.43 -17.65 -7.56
N LEU A 60 11.70 -16.34 -7.48
CA LEU A 60 10.92 -15.41 -6.68
C LEU A 60 9.48 -15.31 -7.16
N ALA A 61 9.25 -15.24 -8.47
CA ALA A 61 7.91 -15.25 -9.04
C ALA A 61 7.16 -16.52 -8.62
N ALA A 62 7.78 -17.70 -8.71
CA ALA A 62 7.18 -18.96 -8.29
C ALA A 62 6.79 -18.96 -6.80
N VAL A 63 7.64 -18.42 -5.92
CA VAL A 63 7.32 -18.28 -4.49
C VAL A 63 6.13 -17.35 -4.27
N LEU A 64 6.07 -16.22 -4.99
CA LEU A 64 4.96 -15.26 -4.85
C LEU A 64 3.64 -15.81 -5.40
N GLU A 65 3.67 -16.66 -6.44
CA GLU A 65 2.47 -17.32 -6.97
C GLU A 65 1.78 -18.21 -5.93
N GLU A 66 2.50 -18.78 -4.96
CA GLU A 66 1.90 -19.61 -3.91
C GLU A 66 0.93 -18.82 -3.01
N TRP A 67 1.06 -17.50 -3.00
CA TRP A 67 0.23 -16.57 -2.24
C TRP A 67 -0.93 -16.00 -3.06
N VAL A 68 -0.99 -16.27 -4.37
CA VAL A 68 -2.08 -15.81 -5.23
C VAL A 68 -3.29 -16.72 -5.03
N HIS A 69 -4.44 -16.13 -4.73
CA HIS A 69 -5.68 -16.84 -4.54
C HIS A 69 -6.54 -16.80 -5.80
N VAL A 70 -7.14 -17.94 -6.15
CA VAL A 70 -8.00 -18.09 -7.32
C VAL A 70 -9.39 -18.47 -6.84
N GLY A 71 -10.36 -17.59 -7.05
CA GLY A 71 -11.73 -17.83 -6.63
C GLY A 71 -12.70 -16.71 -7.03
N PRO A 72 -14.01 -16.98 -6.96
CA PRO A 72 -15.01 -15.95 -7.16
C PRO A 72 -14.89 -14.87 -6.08
N GLY A 73 -14.67 -13.63 -6.51
CA GLY A 73 -14.49 -12.49 -5.62
C GLY A 73 -13.03 -12.11 -5.36
N GLU A 74 -12.06 -12.95 -5.76
CA GLU A 74 -10.65 -12.61 -5.64
C GLU A 74 -10.23 -11.57 -6.69
N PRO A 75 -9.31 -10.64 -6.37
CA PRO A 75 -8.76 -9.71 -7.36
C PRO A 75 -8.00 -10.45 -8.47
N PRO A 76 -7.78 -9.83 -9.65
CA PRO A 76 -6.88 -10.35 -10.66
C PRO A 76 -5.48 -10.58 -10.10
N ARG A 77 -4.76 -11.54 -10.68
CA ARG A 77 -3.41 -11.95 -10.27
C ARG A 77 -2.46 -10.75 -10.14
N GLU A 78 -2.50 -9.83 -11.10
CA GLU A 78 -1.62 -8.66 -11.16
C GLU A 78 -1.86 -7.71 -9.97
N VAL A 79 -3.13 -7.57 -9.56
CA VAL A 79 -3.51 -6.76 -8.39
C VAL A 79 -2.98 -7.41 -7.11
N GLN A 80 -3.17 -8.73 -6.97
CA GLN A 80 -2.70 -9.47 -5.81
C GLN A 80 -1.17 -9.42 -5.69
N LEU A 81 -0.45 -9.64 -6.80
CA LEU A 81 1.02 -9.59 -6.82
C LEU A 81 1.56 -8.19 -6.51
N LEU A 82 0.95 -7.14 -7.06
CA LEU A 82 1.35 -5.76 -6.73
C LEU A 82 1.16 -5.45 -5.24
N GLN A 83 0.02 -5.83 -4.66
CA GLN A 83 -0.27 -5.63 -3.25
C GLN A 83 0.67 -6.46 -2.35
N LEU A 84 0.99 -7.69 -2.76
CA LEU A 84 1.91 -8.58 -2.05
C LEU A 84 3.33 -8.00 -2.02
N VAL A 85 3.84 -7.53 -3.16
CA VAL A 85 5.17 -6.89 -3.22
C VAL A 85 5.21 -5.64 -2.34
N ALA A 86 4.17 -4.81 -2.39
CA ALA A 86 4.07 -3.63 -1.51
C ALA A 86 4.07 -4.03 -0.02
N ALA A 87 3.32 -5.08 0.36
CA ALA A 87 3.28 -5.57 1.73
C ALA A 87 4.65 -6.10 2.20
N ILE A 88 5.34 -6.88 1.38
CA ILE A 88 6.68 -7.40 1.68
C ILE A 88 7.66 -6.25 1.91
N LEU A 89 7.71 -5.27 0.99
CA LEU A 89 8.61 -4.11 1.09
C LEU A 89 8.27 -3.18 2.25
N ARG A 90 7.00 -3.15 2.67
CA ARG A 90 6.53 -2.39 3.84
C ARG A 90 6.97 -3.04 5.14
N GLU A 91 6.91 -4.36 5.23
CA GLU A 91 7.06 -5.10 6.48
C GLU A 91 8.49 -5.61 6.70
N ARG A 92 9.30 -5.70 5.64
CA ARG A 92 10.65 -6.28 5.69
C ARG A 92 11.71 -5.31 5.19
N THR A 93 12.82 -5.28 5.92
CA THR A 93 14.09 -4.78 5.36
C THR A 93 14.72 -5.90 4.55
N LEU A 94 14.56 -5.83 3.23
CA LEU A 94 15.14 -6.80 2.29
C LEU A 94 16.52 -6.37 1.82
N GLU A 95 17.36 -7.32 1.43
CA GLU A 95 18.63 -7.04 0.76
C GLU A 95 18.39 -6.42 -0.64
N PRO A 96 19.31 -5.58 -1.15
CA PRO A 96 19.10 -4.84 -2.39
C PRO A 96 18.81 -5.71 -3.62
N ASP A 97 19.41 -6.89 -3.69
CA ASP A 97 19.21 -7.88 -4.75
C ASP A 97 17.80 -8.49 -4.73
N ILE A 98 17.25 -8.81 -3.55
CA ILE A 98 15.87 -9.26 -3.41
C ILE A 98 14.89 -8.15 -3.80
N ARG A 99 15.16 -6.90 -3.40
CA ARG A 99 14.33 -5.75 -3.83
C ARG A 99 14.36 -5.59 -5.34
N ALA A 100 15.53 -5.70 -5.98
CA ALA A 100 15.63 -5.64 -7.43
C ALA A 100 14.82 -6.75 -8.10
N ALA A 101 14.92 -7.99 -7.61
CA ALA A 101 14.16 -9.13 -8.14
C ALA A 101 12.64 -8.93 -8.03
N LEU A 102 12.15 -8.35 -6.93
CA LEU A 102 10.72 -8.00 -6.78
C LEU A 102 10.26 -6.99 -7.83
N ILE A 103 11.06 -5.96 -8.10
CA ILE A 103 10.74 -4.94 -9.12
C ILE A 103 10.80 -5.54 -10.53
N GLU A 104 11.81 -6.37 -10.82
CA GLU A 104 11.90 -7.07 -12.11
C GLU A 104 10.73 -8.04 -12.33
N MET A 105 10.23 -8.69 -11.27
CA MET A 105 9.04 -9.53 -11.34
C MET A 105 7.81 -8.70 -11.71
N LEU A 106 7.59 -7.56 -11.03
CA LEU A 106 6.48 -6.65 -11.36
C LEU A 106 6.54 -6.14 -12.80
N ALA A 107 7.75 -5.92 -13.35
CA ALA A 107 7.94 -5.50 -14.73
C ALA A 107 7.49 -6.54 -15.77
N THR A 108 7.25 -7.80 -15.37
CA THR A 108 6.73 -8.84 -16.25
C THR A 108 5.20 -8.91 -16.30
N LEU A 109 4.53 -8.15 -15.44
CA LEU A 109 3.07 -8.09 -15.33
C LEU A 109 2.51 -7.00 -16.26
N ASP A 110 1.24 -7.14 -16.65
CA ASP A 110 0.53 -6.12 -17.44
C ASP A 110 0.10 -4.94 -16.54
N LEU A 111 1.09 -4.14 -16.16
CA LEU A 111 0.95 -3.00 -15.27
C LEU A 111 1.28 -1.70 -16.00
N GLN A 112 0.60 -0.62 -15.63
CA GLN A 112 0.94 0.71 -16.14
C GLN A 112 2.09 1.27 -15.32
N VAL A 113 3.19 1.63 -16.00
CA VAL A 113 4.40 2.14 -15.35
C VAL A 113 4.67 3.57 -15.78
N THR A 114 4.94 4.43 -14.80
CA THR A 114 5.41 5.81 -15.03
C THR A 114 6.68 6.04 -14.22
N ALA A 115 7.65 6.74 -14.79
CA ALA A 115 8.91 7.05 -14.11
C ALA A 115 9.19 8.54 -14.19
N ALA A 116 9.40 9.17 -13.05
CA ALA A 116 9.70 10.60 -12.95
C ALA A 116 10.53 10.87 -11.68
N ASN A 117 11.53 11.75 -11.77
CA ASN A 117 12.32 12.22 -10.62
C ASN A 117 12.89 11.08 -9.73
N ASN A 118 13.41 10.02 -10.35
CA ASN A 118 13.94 8.84 -9.64
C ASN A 118 12.89 8.07 -8.81
N ILE A 119 11.60 8.25 -9.14
CA ILE A 119 10.49 7.48 -8.61
C ILE A 119 9.87 6.70 -9.76
N VAL A 120 9.64 5.41 -9.54
CA VAL A 120 8.89 4.54 -10.45
C VAL A 120 7.53 4.26 -9.82
N THR A 121 6.45 4.65 -10.48
CA THR A 121 5.08 4.38 -10.05
C THR A 121 4.46 3.32 -10.95
N VAL A 122 4.03 2.23 -10.32
CA VAL A 122 3.35 1.09 -10.93
C VAL A 122 1.86 1.16 -10.57
N THR A 123 1.01 0.96 -11.55
CA THR A 123 -0.43 1.20 -11.43
C THR A 123 -1.23 0.04 -12.03
N VAL A 124 -2.31 -0.36 -11.35
CA VAL A 124 -3.26 -1.37 -11.84
C VAL A 124 -4.69 -0.96 -11.52
N ASP A 125 -5.57 -1.12 -12.51
CA ASP A 125 -7.00 -0.83 -12.38
C ASP A 125 -7.74 -2.14 -12.09
N TYR A 126 -8.61 -2.13 -11.08
CA TYR A 126 -9.47 -3.23 -10.68
C TYR A 126 -10.93 -2.83 -10.83
N GLN A 127 -11.72 -3.58 -11.61
CA GLN A 127 -13.05 -3.14 -12.06
C GLN A 127 -14.23 -3.96 -11.50
N GLN A 128 -14.01 -5.04 -10.76
CA GLN A 128 -15.09 -6.00 -10.46
C GLN A 128 -16.02 -5.58 -9.33
N GLN A 129 -15.49 -5.33 -8.12
CA GLN A 129 -16.32 -5.03 -6.94
C GLN A 129 -16.54 -3.54 -6.75
N ALA A 130 -15.48 -2.74 -6.87
CA ALA A 130 -15.52 -1.30 -7.00
C ALA A 130 -14.42 -0.93 -7.99
N PRO A 131 -14.68 -0.07 -8.99
CA PRO A 131 -13.65 0.45 -9.85
C PRO A 131 -12.61 1.21 -9.02
N LEU A 132 -11.43 0.60 -8.85
CA LEU A 132 -10.32 1.12 -8.07
C LEU A 132 -9.05 1.15 -8.92
N ARG A 133 -8.18 2.09 -8.59
CA ARG A 133 -6.81 2.16 -9.09
C ARG A 133 -5.86 2.04 -7.92
N TYR A 134 -5.03 1.01 -7.93
CA TYR A 134 -3.93 0.86 -7.00
C TYR A 134 -2.68 1.46 -7.63
N SER A 135 -1.96 2.26 -6.87
CA SER A 135 -0.70 2.87 -7.30
C SER A 135 0.35 2.63 -6.23
N VAL A 136 1.50 2.08 -6.61
CA VAL A 136 2.64 1.81 -5.73
C VAL A 136 3.85 2.47 -6.33
N SER A 137 4.56 3.27 -5.55
CA SER A 137 5.75 4.01 -6.00
C SER A 137 7.00 3.55 -5.28
N PHE A 138 8.07 3.38 -6.03
CA PHE A 138 9.38 2.96 -5.56
C PHE A 138 10.41 4.07 -5.77
N ASP A 139 11.34 4.23 -4.83
CA ASP A 139 12.49 5.12 -5.01
C ASP A 139 13.59 4.47 -5.89
N GLY A 140 14.67 5.20 -6.14
CA GLY A 140 15.78 4.70 -6.96
C GLY A 140 16.58 3.54 -6.35
N GLU A 141 16.30 3.16 -5.10
CA GLU A 141 16.89 2.00 -4.42
C GLU A 141 15.89 0.83 -4.28
N ALA A 142 14.76 0.92 -5.00
CA ALA A 142 13.65 -0.02 -4.97
C ALA A 142 12.98 -0.14 -3.59
N ASN A 143 13.10 0.86 -2.72
CA ASN A 143 12.30 0.92 -1.50
C ASN A 143 10.90 1.43 -1.84
N LEU A 144 9.90 0.92 -1.13
CA LEU A 144 8.56 1.46 -1.17
C LEU A 144 8.60 2.93 -0.68
N SER A 145 8.08 3.86 -1.48
CA SER A 145 8.06 5.30 -1.18
C SER A 145 6.64 5.82 -0.92
N SER A 146 5.65 5.28 -1.64
CA SER A 146 4.24 5.58 -1.39
C SER A 146 3.33 4.52 -2.00
N GLU A 147 2.12 4.44 -1.47
CA GLU A 147 1.04 3.68 -2.08
C GLU A 147 -0.26 4.46 -1.96
N SER A 148 -1.18 4.26 -2.90
CA SER A 148 -2.49 4.86 -2.85
C SER A 148 -3.54 4.02 -3.56
N THR A 149 -4.77 4.13 -3.08
CA THR A 149 -5.96 3.58 -3.73
C THR A 149 -6.86 4.73 -4.13
N THR A 150 -7.21 4.78 -5.41
CA THR A 150 -8.07 5.82 -5.99
C THR A 150 -9.36 5.20 -6.50
N LEU A 151 -10.49 5.81 -6.19
CA LEU A 151 -11.79 5.42 -6.72
C LEU A 151 -11.89 5.86 -8.19
N LEU A 152 -12.21 4.94 -9.11
CA LEU A 152 -12.36 5.24 -10.54
C LEU A 152 -13.80 5.57 -10.93
N ASP A 153 -14.78 5.17 -10.12
CA ASP A 153 -16.21 5.37 -10.40
C ASP A 153 -17.03 5.48 -9.11
N THR A 154 -18.17 6.15 -9.18
CA THR A 154 -19.06 6.47 -8.06
C THR A 154 -20.16 5.42 -7.85
N THR A 155 -20.21 4.34 -8.64
CA THR A 155 -21.32 3.36 -8.62
C THR A 155 -21.56 2.73 -7.24
N HIS A 156 -20.50 2.52 -6.45
CA HIS A 156 -20.59 1.94 -5.10
C HIS A 156 -20.56 2.99 -3.98
N GLU A 157 -20.14 4.21 -4.30
CA GLU A 157 -20.01 5.34 -3.38
C GLU A 157 -20.49 6.62 -4.08
N PRO A 158 -21.81 6.80 -4.28
CA PRO A 158 -22.37 7.87 -5.13
C PRO A 158 -22.08 9.28 -4.62
N HIS A 159 -21.60 9.40 -3.38
CA HIS A 159 -21.25 10.67 -2.74
C HIS A 159 -19.76 11.01 -2.86
N ILE A 160 -18.93 10.07 -3.34
CA ILE A 160 -17.49 10.26 -3.52
C ILE A 160 -17.22 10.37 -5.02
N PRO A 161 -16.69 11.51 -5.51
CA PRO A 161 -16.41 11.65 -6.94
C PRO A 161 -15.35 10.67 -7.44
N ALA A 162 -15.49 10.27 -8.70
CA ALA A 162 -14.45 9.54 -9.42
C ALA A 162 -13.14 10.33 -9.42
N GLY A 163 -12.02 9.63 -9.26
CA GLY A 163 -10.68 10.20 -9.09
C GLY A 163 -10.32 10.54 -7.64
N THR A 164 -11.20 10.30 -6.67
CA THR A 164 -10.90 10.55 -5.25
C THR A 164 -9.91 9.51 -4.71
N VAL A 165 -8.81 9.97 -4.10
CA VAL A 165 -7.88 9.11 -3.37
C VAL A 165 -8.50 8.75 -2.02
N ILE A 166 -8.81 7.46 -1.84
CA ILE A 166 -9.49 6.95 -0.63
C ILE A 166 -8.52 6.34 0.38
N SER A 167 -7.31 6.03 -0.04
CA SER A 167 -6.22 5.61 0.84
C SER A 167 -4.88 6.10 0.29
N ARG A 168 -3.99 6.55 1.16
CA ARG A 168 -2.62 6.94 0.82
C ARG A 168 -1.70 6.69 2.00
N ALA A 169 -0.54 6.09 1.74
CA ALA A 169 0.57 6.05 2.67
C ALA A 169 1.86 6.52 1.98
N THR A 170 2.75 7.13 2.76
CA THR A 170 4.09 7.54 2.33
C THR A 170 5.11 6.97 3.28
N TYR A 171 6.21 6.47 2.74
CA TYR A 171 7.22 5.74 3.47
C TYR A 171 8.55 6.48 3.33
N THR A 172 9.29 6.54 4.44
CA THR A 172 10.68 6.98 4.42
C THR A 172 11.59 5.75 4.27
N PRO A 173 12.73 5.87 3.58
CA PRO A 173 13.70 4.78 3.51
C PRO A 173 14.05 4.27 4.91
N PRO A 174 14.26 2.96 5.07
CA PRO A 174 14.63 2.38 6.36
C PRO A 174 15.94 3.00 6.85
N ILE A 175 15.93 3.50 8.09
CA ILE A 175 17.13 3.99 8.76
C ILE A 175 17.75 2.82 9.51
N ILE A 176 18.94 2.39 9.10
CA ILE A 176 19.72 1.42 9.87
C ILE A 176 20.21 2.12 11.13
N VAL A 177 19.65 1.76 12.28
CA VAL A 177 20.16 2.21 13.58
C VAL A 177 21.23 1.22 14.02
N PRO A 178 22.53 1.62 14.11
CA PRO A 178 23.55 0.77 14.69
C PRO A 178 23.19 0.49 16.16
N ASP A 179 23.36 -0.78 16.57
CA ASP A 179 22.95 -1.35 17.86
C ASP A 179 22.82 -0.33 19.00
N LEU A 180 21.64 -0.30 19.63
CA LEU A 180 21.48 0.24 20.97
C LEU A 180 22.33 -0.63 21.89
N GLN A 181 23.55 -0.17 22.23
CA GLN A 181 24.34 -0.82 23.28
C GLN A 181 23.47 -0.93 24.54
N PRO A 182 23.31 -2.14 25.12
CA PRO A 182 22.63 -2.27 26.40
C PRO A 182 23.40 -1.44 27.45
N PRO A 183 22.70 -0.76 28.37
CA PRO A 183 23.37 -0.01 29.43
C PRO A 183 24.19 -0.96 30.33
N ASP A 184 25.41 -0.52 30.67
CA ASP A 184 26.31 -1.18 31.63
C ASP A 184 25.70 -1.34 33.04
#